data_AF-A0A964YNY0-F1
#
_entry.id   AF-A0A964YNY0-F1
#
_cell.length_a   1.000
_cell.length_b   1.000
_cell.length_c   1.000
_cell.angle_alpha   90.00
_cell.angle_beta   90.00
_cell.angle_gamma   90.00
#
_symmetry.space_group_name_H-M   'P 1'
#
loop_
_entity.id
_entity.type
_entity.pdbx_description
1 polymer ?
#
loop_
_entity_poly.entity_id
_entity_poly.type
_entity_poly.pdbx_seq_one_letter_code
_entity_poly.pdbx_strand_id
1 'polypeptide(L)' 'EISIPIIPNSQDMNVIKNALLERQSELNYGVFMIEKHGYYTWGNSIFEAKRLMEAFAYLCHAERLLNP' A
#
# COMPACT_ATOMS: atom_id res chain seq x y z
N GLU A 1 7.38 14.13 -4.44
CA GLU A 1 7.41 13.14 -3.35
C GLU A 1 6.32 12.10 -3.63
N ILE A 2 6.57 10.82 -3.38
CA ILE A 2 5.56 9.74 -3.52
C ILE A 2 5.15 9.34 -2.12
N SER A 3 3.86 9.46 -1.80
CA SER A 3 3.29 9.07 -0.50
C SER A 3 2.36 7.88 -0.67
N ILE A 4 2.62 6.80 0.07
CA ILE A 4 1.75 5.62 0.11
C ILE A 4 1.03 5.56 1.47
N PRO A 5 -0.31 5.45 1.49
CA PRO A 5 -1.03 5.41 2.76
C PRO A 5 -0.75 4.11 3.51
N ILE A 6 -0.40 4.25 4.80
CA ILE A 6 -0.32 3.16 5.77
C ILE A 6 -1.55 3.25 6.66
N ILE A 7 -2.38 2.20 6.67
CA ILE A 7 -3.62 2.14 7.46
C ILE A 7 -3.44 1.28 8.73
N PRO A 8 -4.23 1.53 9.79
CA PRO A 8 -4.14 0.79 11.03
C PRO A 8 -4.39 -0.71 10.85
N ASN A 9 -3.63 -1.53 11.57
CA ASN A 9 -3.86 -2.96 11.65
C ASN A 9 -4.94 -3.27 12.69
N SER A 10 -6.19 -3.32 12.20
CA SER A 10 -7.36 -3.64 13.00
C SER A 10 -7.88 -5.03 12.67
N GLN A 11 -8.33 -5.76 13.69
CA GLN A 11 -9.10 -7.00 13.49
C GLN A 11 -10.55 -6.71 13.06
N ASP A 12 -11.04 -5.48 13.26
CA ASP A 12 -12.32 -5.04 12.73
C ASP A 12 -12.16 -4.53 11.30
N MET A 13 -12.76 -5.25 10.35
CA MET A 13 -12.71 -4.92 8.93
C MET A 13 -13.39 -3.58 8.60
N ASN A 14 -14.34 -3.12 9.42
CA ASN A 14 -14.98 -1.82 9.22
C ASN A 14 -13.98 -0.68 9.45
N VAL A 15 -13.04 -0.84 10.39
CA VAL A 15 -11.97 0.15 10.64
C VAL A 15 -11.06 0.27 9.41
N ILE A 16 -10.64 -0.86 8.84
CA ILE A 16 -9.82 -0.91 7.63
C ILE A 16 -10.57 -0.25 6.46
N LYS A 17 -11.83 -0.63 6.25
CA LYS A 17 -12.68 -0.08 5.19
C LYS A 17 -12.81 1.44 5.32
N ASN A 18 -13.14 1.95 6.51
CA ASN A 18 -13.33 3.38 6.72
C ASN A 18 -12.02 4.15 6.51
N ALA A 19 -10.90 3.64 7.00
CA ALA A 19 -9.58 4.25 6.77
C ALA A 19 -9.23 4.35 5.27
N LEU A 20 -9.59 3.35 4.47
CA LEU A 20 -9.40 3.38 3.01
C LEU A 20 -10.33 4.39 2.32
N LEU A 21 -11.59 4.49 2.76
CA LEU A 21 -12.55 5.43 2.19
C LEU A 21 -12.18 6.89 2.50
N GLU A 22 -11.78 7.17 3.74
CA GLU A 22 -11.35 8.50 4.18
C GLU A 22 -10.10 8.97 3.44
N ARG A 23 -9.21 8.05 3.07
CA ARG A 23 -7.93 8.31 2.40
C ARG A 23 -7.94 7.91 0.93
N GLN A 24 -9.12 7.84 0.31
CA GLN A 24 -9.26 7.38 -1.08
C GLN A 24 -8.41 8.21 -2.06
N SER A 25 -8.29 9.52 -1.81
CA SER A 25 -7.47 10.44 -2.62
C SER A 25 -5.97 10.17 -2.54
N GLU A 26 -5.50 9.37 -1.59
CA GLU A 26 -4.09 8.96 -1.45
C GLU A 26 -3.79 7.66 -2.20
N LEU A 27 -4.81 6.93 -2.67
CA LEU A 27 -4.67 5.61 -3.31
C LEU A 27 -4.32 5.66 -4.81
N ASN A 28 -3.75 6.78 -5.28
CA ASN A 28 -3.53 7.07 -6.70
C ASN A 28 -2.50 6.16 -7.39
N TYR A 29 -1.67 5.47 -6.60
CA TYR A 29 -0.61 4.60 -7.10
C TYR A 29 -0.98 3.12 -7.16
N GLY A 30 -2.23 2.77 -6.86
CA GLY A 30 -2.67 1.38 -6.86
C GLY A 30 -2.03 0.55 -5.75
N VAL A 31 -1.64 1.18 -4.63
CA VAL A 31 -0.98 0.54 -3.48
C VAL A 31 -1.38 1.20 -2.16
N PHE A 32 -1.53 0.40 -1.11
CA PHE A 32 -1.54 0.85 0.29
C PHE A 32 -0.88 -0.21 1.19
N MET A 33 -0.54 0.18 2.42
CA MET A 33 0.01 -0.74 3.42
C MET A 33 -0.92 -0.85 4.63
N ILE A 34 -0.93 -2.01 5.28
CA ILE A 34 -1.49 -2.19 6.62
C ILE A 34 -0.32 -2.35 7.59
N GLU A 35 -0.32 -1.58 8.67
CA GLU A 35 0.75 -1.59 9.68
C GLU A 35 1.09 -3.02 10.14
N LYS A 36 2.37 -3.40 10.14
CA LYS A 36 2.84 -4.72 10.63
C LYS A 36 2.13 -5.93 9.97
N HIS A 37 1.55 -5.76 8.78
CA HIS A 37 0.85 -6.82 8.06
C HIS A 37 1.42 -7.01 6.65
N GLY A 38 1.44 -5.95 5.84
CA GLY A 38 1.93 -6.03 4.47
C GLY A 38 1.36 -4.93 3.59
N TYR A 39 1.52 -5.09 2.28
CA TYR A 39 1.03 -4.17 1.26
C TYR A 39 0.06 -4.86 0.32
N TYR A 40 -0.88 -4.06 -0.21
CA TYR A 40 -1.88 -4.49 -1.17
C TYR A 40 -1.69 -3.68 -2.43
N THR A 41 -1.79 -4.34 -3.59
CA THR A 41 -1.70 -3.68 -4.89
C THR A 41 -2.84 -4.11 -5.80
N TRP A 42 -3.26 -3.23 -6.70
CA TRP A 42 -4.29 -3.51 -7.68
C TRP A 42 -4.01 -2.81 -9.00
N GLY A 43 -4.63 -3.30 -10.06
CA GLY A 43 -4.56 -2.75 -11.40
C GLY A 43 -5.69 -3.31 -12.25
N ASN A 44 -5.73 -2.92 -13.52
CA ASN A 44 -6.73 -3.37 -14.49
C ASN A 44 -6.53 -4.84 -14.92
N SER A 45 -5.41 -5.45 -14.52
CA SER A 45 -5.13 -6.87 -14.74
C SER A 45 -4.26 -7.45 -13.63
N ILE A 46 -4.26 -8.77 -13.50
CA ILE A 46 -3.36 -9.50 -12.59
C ILE A 46 -1.89 -9.19 -12.90
N PHE A 47 -1.55 -9.03 -14.19
CA PHE A 47 -0.21 -8.66 -14.62
C PHE A 47 0.19 -7.27 -14.11
N GLU A 48 -0.70 -6.29 -14.24
CA GLU A 48 -0.46 -4.93 -13.76
C GLU A 48 -0.31 -4.89 -12.24
N ALA A 49 -1.21 -5.56 -11.51
CA ALA A 49 -1.15 -5.66 -10.05
C ALA A 49 0.18 -6.30 -9.61
N LYS A 50 0.59 -7.42 -10.24
CA LYS A 50 1.87 -8.08 -9.93
C LYS A 50 3.08 -7.19 -10.20
N ARG A 51 3.09 -6.47 -11.33
CA ARG A 51 4.16 -5.52 -11.66
C ARG A 51 4.27 -4.41 -10.61
N LEU A 52 3.14 -3.85 -10.17
CA LEU A 52 3.11 -2.85 -9.10
C LEU A 52 3.61 -3.43 -7.78
N MET A 53 3.21 -4.65 -7.45
CA MET A 53 3.65 -5.38 -6.26
C MET A 53 5.17 -5.52 -6.20
N GLU A 54 5.80 -5.99 -7.30
CA GLU A 54 7.24 -6.18 -7.39
C GLU A 54 8.00 -4.84 -7.34
N ALA A 55 7.52 -3.83 -8.07
CA ALA A 55 8.11 -2.49 -8.07
C ALA A 55 8.05 -1.85 -6.67
N PHE A 56 6.91 -1.94 -5.99
CA PHE A 56 6.74 -1.40 -4.65
C PHE A 56 7.64 -2.11 -3.63
N ALA A 57 7.75 -3.44 -3.69
CA ALA A 57 8.65 -4.20 -2.84
C ALA A 57 10.12 -3.76 -2.99
N TYR A 58 10.56 -3.51 -4.24
CA TYR A 58 11.89 -2.99 -4.51
C TYR A 58 12.10 -1.60 -3.90
N LEU A 59 11.14 -0.68 -4.06
CA LEU A 59 11.21 0.66 -3.50
C LEU A 59 11.28 0.64 -1.97
N CYS A 60 10.44 -0.17 -1.31
CA CYS A 60 10.50 -0.34 0.15
C CYS A 60 11.86 -0.87 0.61
N HIS A 61 12.46 -1.80 -0.14
CA HIS A 61 13.78 -2.31 0.17
C HIS A 61 14.86 -1.23 0.03
N ALA A 62 14.81 -0.44 -1.05
CA ALA A 62 15.72 0.67 -1.29
C ALA A 62 15.58 1.75 -0.21
N GLU A 63 14.35 2.13 0.15
CA GLU A 63 14.05 3.11 1.19
C GLU A 63 14.64 2.70 2.55
N ARG A 64 14.45 1.44 2.95
CA ARG A 64 15.03 0.88 4.17
C ARG A 64 16.57 0.88 4.15
N LEU A 65 17.20 0.74 2.98
CA LEU A 65 18.66 0.82 2.86
C LEU A 65 19.18 2.25 2.94
N LEU A 66 18.42 3.23 2.46
CA LEU A 66 18.75 4.65 2.51
C LEU A 66 18.49 5.26 3.90
N ASN A 67 17.45 4.78 4.59
CA ASN A 67 17.00 5.23 5.89
C ASN A 67 16.98 4.05 6.90
N PRO A 68 18.15 3.65 7.44
CA PRO A 68 18.28 2.49 8.32
C PRO A 68 17.69 2.67 9.72
#